data_AF-A0A962L6C3-F1
#
_entry.id   AF-A0A962L6C3-F1
#
_cell.length_a   1.000
_cell.length_b   1.000
_cell.length_c   1.000
_cell.angle_alpha   90.00
_cell.angle_beta   90.00
_cell.angle_gamma   90.00
#
_symmetry.space_group_name_H-M   'P 1'
#
loop_
_entity.id
_entity.type
_entity.pdbx_description
1 polymer ?
#
loop_
_entity_poly.entity_id
_entity_poly.type
_entity_poly.pdbx_seq_one_letter_code
_entity_poly.pdbx_strand_id
1 'polypeptide(L)'
;PEVVLSRHNALTGGVSTELMLAGLIKSIGPDMTKKILPFSREPYLKPRPGVDLDDLDMSIMSDYVASRTVPAFEASDLPGLKTGASGLHKLNEIVSKVMDNPFNASLGSNNWVIAGSRTKSGKPMMANDPHRSIENPSLRYMVHLNAPGWNVIGAGEPVLPGVSIGHNDHGAWGLTVFRIDQEDLYVYRTNPDNANQYWYRGAWHDMEVEHGTVHVKGSADRAITLKYTVHGPVLKEEPESHRAYAMRAVWLEQGAAPYLASLRMDQAEDWEAFRAACGYSGLPGENMVWADQAGNIGWQSVGFTPVRFGWAGRLPVPGNGDYEWQGMVPITAMPHLENPASRFYATANNDNVPAGYPNVFSDFYSDPARIHRIDEVLEEASAFTITDSERLQYDTKSMTAAAIVPHLLELRIPRKARSLLASWDFRLDRDSSAAALYDRFEEIVLQRLNERLDPGRNDIAQSTLVQWIETPPEFVFGDRPARARDRLLREALDDAVENLEQAFGKDPANWRYGATHTVQIDHPLVDFVDESMASRLAVGPLPRGGAGNTVNANHGKQQRSGASFRIIVDTADWDASVGTNTPGQSGDPASKYYRNLFEAWNRGEYFPMYFSRQRIEQVTDSVTNLVPGN
;
A
#
# COMPACT_ATOMS: atom_id res chain seq x y z
N PRO A 1 11.85 -9.04 -34.84
CA PRO A 1 11.68 -8.48 -33.48
C PRO A 1 11.15 -9.56 -32.54
N GLU A 2 11.97 -10.00 -31.59
CA GLU A 2 11.46 -10.78 -30.46
C GLU A 2 10.55 -9.85 -29.65
N VAL A 3 9.27 -10.23 -29.52
CA VAL A 3 8.31 -9.49 -28.70
C VAL A 3 8.67 -9.76 -27.24
N VAL A 4 9.17 -8.76 -26.52
CA VAL A 4 9.32 -8.84 -25.06
C VAL A 4 7.95 -8.59 -24.44
N LEU A 5 7.27 -9.67 -24.04
CA LEU A 5 6.04 -9.61 -23.27
C LEU A 5 6.39 -9.42 -21.79
N SER A 6 6.28 -8.18 -21.30
CA SER A 6 6.39 -7.87 -19.87
C SER A 6 5.00 -7.79 -19.25
N ARG A 7 4.63 -8.79 -18.44
CA ARG A 7 3.37 -8.80 -17.68
C ARG A 7 3.68 -8.34 -16.26
N HIS A 8 3.17 -7.19 -15.86
CA HIS A 8 3.39 -6.62 -14.53
C HIS A 8 2.05 -6.34 -13.85
N ASN A 9 1.96 -6.73 -12.59
CA ASN A 9 0.83 -6.37 -11.75
C ASN A 9 1.03 -4.93 -11.27
N ALA A 10 0.07 -4.06 -11.57
CA ALA A 10 -0.05 -2.76 -10.92
C ALA A 10 -0.91 -2.89 -9.66
N LEU A 11 -0.86 -1.87 -8.80
CA LEU A 11 -1.82 -1.72 -7.72
C LEU A 11 -3.15 -1.26 -8.33
N THR A 12 -4.08 -2.20 -8.51
CA THR A 12 -5.46 -1.96 -8.96
C THR A 12 -6.44 -2.66 -8.01
N GLY A 13 -7.66 -2.16 -7.97
CA GLY A 13 -8.73 -2.77 -7.19
C GLY A 13 -10.09 -2.16 -7.51
N GLY A 14 -11.11 -2.70 -6.87
CA GLY A 14 -12.50 -2.31 -7.04
C GLY A 14 -13.42 -3.50 -6.74
N VAL A 15 -13.26 -4.61 -7.48
CA VAL A 15 -14.09 -5.82 -7.34
C VAL A 15 -14.05 -6.43 -5.93
N SER A 16 -12.88 -6.46 -5.27
CA SER A 16 -12.77 -6.92 -3.87
C SER A 16 -13.59 -6.04 -2.91
N THR A 17 -13.58 -4.73 -3.13
CA THR A 17 -14.38 -3.78 -2.36
C THR A 17 -15.87 -3.96 -2.61
N GLU A 18 -16.29 -4.20 -3.85
CA GLU A 18 -17.69 -4.44 -4.20
C GLU A 18 -18.27 -5.68 -3.49
N LEU A 19 -17.52 -6.80 -3.49
CA LEU A 19 -17.95 -8.03 -2.83
C LEU A 19 -17.87 -7.92 -1.30
N MET A 20 -16.88 -7.23 -0.76
CA MET A 20 -16.81 -6.91 0.67
C MET A 20 -18.03 -6.09 1.10
N LEU A 21 -18.38 -5.04 0.35
CA LEU A 21 -19.56 -4.22 0.63
C LEU A 21 -20.85 -5.02 0.53
N ALA A 22 -20.99 -5.89 -0.47
CA ALA A 22 -22.14 -6.79 -0.58
C ALA A 22 -22.27 -7.70 0.65
N GLY A 23 -21.17 -8.33 1.09
CA GLY A 23 -21.15 -9.19 2.28
C GLY A 23 -21.51 -8.43 3.56
N LEU A 24 -20.95 -7.23 3.74
CA LEU A 24 -21.21 -6.40 4.90
C LEU A 24 -22.67 -5.91 4.95
N ILE A 25 -23.23 -5.47 3.81
CA ILE A 25 -24.64 -5.07 3.72
C ILE A 25 -25.57 -6.24 4.06
N LYS A 26 -25.24 -7.47 3.67
CA LYS A 26 -25.99 -8.66 4.08
C LYS A 26 -25.91 -8.93 5.59
N SER A 27 -24.72 -8.78 6.18
CA SER A 27 -24.48 -9.05 7.60
C SER A 27 -25.20 -8.05 8.52
N ILE A 28 -25.05 -6.75 8.25
CA ILE A 28 -25.44 -5.68 9.19
C ILE A 28 -26.39 -4.63 8.60
N GLY A 29 -26.76 -4.76 7.33
CA GLY A 29 -27.64 -3.82 6.63
C GLY A 29 -26.92 -2.56 6.10
N PRO A 30 -27.53 -1.86 5.14
CA PRO A 30 -26.91 -0.70 4.47
C PRO A 30 -26.74 0.51 5.40
N ASP A 31 -27.67 0.73 6.33
CA ASP A 31 -27.62 1.86 7.26
C ASP A 31 -26.47 1.73 8.26
N MET A 32 -26.22 0.51 8.76
CA MET A 32 -25.08 0.27 9.66
C MET A 32 -23.78 0.32 8.88
N THR A 33 -23.72 -0.29 7.68
CA THR A 33 -22.57 -0.22 6.77
C THR A 33 -22.14 1.24 6.55
N LYS A 34 -23.09 2.13 6.26
CA LYS A 34 -22.85 3.56 6.10
C LYS A 34 -22.27 4.23 7.35
N LYS A 35 -22.63 3.78 8.55
CA LYS A 35 -22.15 4.37 9.82
C LYS A 35 -20.74 3.96 10.19
N ILE A 36 -20.27 2.80 9.73
CA ILE A 36 -18.98 2.22 10.15
C ILE A 36 -17.87 2.38 9.11
N LEU A 37 -18.21 2.69 7.87
CA LEU A 37 -17.25 2.84 6.76
C LEU A 37 -17.03 4.33 6.39
N PRO A 38 -15.83 4.70 5.91
CA PRO A 38 -15.41 6.08 5.75
C PRO A 38 -15.89 6.72 4.44
N PHE A 39 -17.18 6.59 4.10
CA PHE A 39 -17.72 7.18 2.87
C PHE A 39 -17.61 8.71 2.88
N SER A 40 -16.92 9.28 1.88
CA SER A 40 -16.77 10.74 1.74
C SER A 40 -18.02 11.43 1.18
N ARG A 41 -18.94 10.66 0.59
CA ARG A 41 -20.23 11.11 0.04
C ARG A 41 -21.33 10.14 0.41
N GLU A 42 -22.58 10.60 0.36
CA GLU A 42 -23.76 9.76 0.58
C GLU A 42 -23.73 8.53 -0.37
N PRO A 43 -23.57 7.30 0.16
CA PRO A 43 -23.40 6.13 -0.68
C PRO A 43 -24.75 5.51 -1.08
N TYR A 44 -24.87 5.05 -2.32
CA TYR A 44 -25.96 4.17 -2.73
C TYR A 44 -25.56 2.71 -2.47
N LEU A 45 -26.16 2.10 -1.44
CA LEU A 45 -25.84 0.74 -0.95
C LEU A 45 -26.99 -0.26 -1.15
N LYS A 46 -27.76 -0.10 -2.23
CA LYS A 46 -28.84 -1.03 -2.60
C LYS A 46 -28.44 -1.84 -3.83
N PRO A 47 -28.88 -3.10 -3.96
CA PRO A 47 -28.64 -3.87 -5.18
C PRO A 47 -29.26 -3.19 -6.40
N ARG A 48 -28.60 -3.35 -7.55
CA ARG A 48 -29.12 -2.90 -8.85
C ARG A 48 -30.12 -3.91 -9.41
N PRO A 49 -31.11 -3.50 -10.23
CA PRO A 49 -32.07 -4.44 -10.83
C PRO A 49 -31.35 -5.57 -11.59
N GLY A 50 -31.63 -6.82 -11.24
CA GLY A 50 -30.96 -7.99 -11.84
C GLY A 50 -29.71 -8.47 -11.11
N VAL A 51 -29.33 -7.83 -10.00
CA VAL A 51 -28.31 -8.29 -9.06
C VAL A 51 -28.98 -8.56 -7.71
N ASP A 52 -28.75 -9.75 -7.16
CA ASP A 52 -29.13 -10.08 -5.80
C ASP A 52 -27.85 -10.23 -4.97
N LEU A 53 -27.82 -9.61 -3.78
CA LEU A 53 -26.65 -9.66 -2.92
C LEU A 53 -26.42 -11.06 -2.34
N ASP A 54 -27.48 -11.87 -2.19
CA ASP A 54 -27.38 -13.22 -1.63
C ASP A 54 -26.53 -14.15 -2.50
N ASP A 55 -26.43 -13.85 -3.80
CA ASP A 55 -25.60 -14.56 -4.77
C ASP A 55 -24.13 -14.09 -4.81
N LEU A 56 -23.81 -13.01 -4.08
CA LEU A 56 -22.48 -12.42 -4.08
C LEU A 56 -21.66 -12.88 -2.88
N ASP A 57 -20.56 -13.57 -3.14
CA ASP A 57 -19.58 -13.93 -2.11
C ASP A 57 -18.16 -13.92 -2.68
N MET A 58 -17.17 -14.02 -1.79
CA MET A 58 -15.75 -13.99 -2.15
C MET A 58 -15.30 -15.15 -3.04
N SER A 59 -16.07 -16.25 -3.15
CA SER A 59 -15.74 -17.35 -4.05
C SER A 59 -15.79 -16.94 -5.53
N ILE A 60 -16.53 -15.88 -5.87
CA ILE A 60 -16.51 -15.28 -7.21
C ILE A 60 -15.09 -14.87 -7.60
N MET A 61 -14.26 -14.47 -6.63
CA MET A 61 -12.88 -14.03 -6.86
C MET A 61 -11.84 -15.13 -6.65
N SER A 62 -12.21 -16.41 -6.54
CA SER A 62 -11.26 -17.49 -6.23
C SER A 62 -10.03 -17.48 -7.16
N ASP A 63 -10.25 -17.41 -8.47
CA ASP A 63 -9.17 -17.40 -9.46
C ASP A 63 -8.38 -16.08 -9.45
N TYR A 64 -9.08 -14.96 -9.27
CA TYR A 64 -8.45 -13.64 -9.14
C TYR A 64 -7.51 -13.60 -7.93
N VAL A 65 -7.99 -14.06 -6.77
CA VAL A 65 -7.20 -14.13 -5.54
C VAL A 65 -6.04 -15.09 -5.72
N ALA A 66 -6.28 -16.28 -6.29
CA ALA A 66 -5.22 -17.26 -6.58
C ALA A 66 -4.11 -16.67 -7.47
N SER A 67 -4.45 -15.80 -8.42
CA SER A 67 -3.46 -15.12 -9.29
C SER A 67 -2.60 -14.07 -8.57
N ARG A 68 -3.05 -13.60 -7.39
CA ARG A 68 -2.41 -12.54 -6.59
C ARG A 68 -1.79 -13.05 -5.30
N THR A 69 -2.11 -14.26 -4.88
CA THR A 69 -1.54 -14.91 -3.70
C THR A 69 -0.26 -15.66 -4.06
N VAL A 70 0.69 -15.70 -3.12
CA VAL A 70 1.85 -16.59 -3.22
C VAL A 70 1.32 -18.04 -3.25
N PRO A 71 1.86 -18.95 -4.08
CA PRO A 71 1.45 -20.34 -4.07
C PRO A 71 1.74 -21.02 -2.72
N ALA A 72 0.73 -21.70 -2.17
CA ALA A 72 0.89 -22.65 -1.07
C ALA A 72 1.31 -24.01 -1.64
N PHE A 73 2.22 -24.71 -0.97
CA PHE A 73 2.70 -26.03 -1.39
C PHE A 73 2.52 -27.05 -0.27
N GLU A 74 2.12 -28.27 -0.62
CA GLU A 74 2.11 -29.44 0.27
C GLU A 74 3.34 -30.33 0.04
N ALA A 75 3.63 -31.23 0.98
CA ALA A 75 4.77 -32.16 0.87
C ALA A 75 4.73 -32.98 -0.43
N SER A 76 3.53 -33.32 -0.91
CA SER A 76 3.30 -34.05 -2.15
C SER A 76 3.64 -33.25 -3.40
N ASP A 77 3.54 -31.92 -3.36
CA ASP A 77 3.85 -31.05 -4.50
C ASP A 77 5.36 -30.95 -4.76
N LEU A 78 6.15 -31.34 -3.75
CA LEU A 78 7.59 -31.14 -3.70
C LEU A 78 8.35 -32.42 -3.33
N PRO A 79 8.24 -33.49 -4.16
CA PRO A 79 8.86 -34.77 -3.86
C PRO A 79 10.40 -34.64 -3.81
N GLY A 80 10.98 -34.98 -2.66
CA GLY A 80 12.44 -34.98 -2.44
C GLY A 80 12.99 -33.82 -1.60
N LEU A 81 12.14 -32.89 -1.14
CA LEU A 81 12.54 -31.85 -0.19
C LEU A 81 12.80 -32.44 1.20
N LYS A 82 13.94 -32.08 1.80
CA LYS A 82 14.38 -32.53 3.13
C LYS A 82 13.79 -31.67 4.26
N THR A 83 12.59 -31.16 4.11
CA THR A 83 11.92 -30.33 5.13
C THR A 83 10.79 -31.11 5.79
N GLY A 84 10.69 -31.02 7.12
CA GLY A 84 9.62 -31.67 7.88
C GLY A 84 8.27 -30.98 7.67
N ALA A 85 7.17 -31.68 7.99
CA ALA A 85 5.79 -31.18 7.86
C ALA A 85 5.52 -29.83 8.56
N SER A 86 6.32 -29.46 9.56
CA SER A 86 6.26 -28.18 10.27
C SER A 86 6.72 -26.97 9.42
N GLY A 87 7.62 -27.17 8.45
CA GLY A 87 8.00 -26.12 7.49
C GLY A 87 6.86 -25.79 6.54
N LEU A 88 6.18 -26.82 6.04
CA LEU A 88 5.02 -26.71 5.14
C LEU A 88 3.78 -26.09 5.82
N HIS A 89 3.56 -26.37 7.10
CA HIS A 89 2.46 -25.74 7.85
C HIS A 89 2.71 -24.24 8.13
N LYS A 90 3.96 -23.85 8.43
CA LYS A 90 4.33 -22.42 8.55
C LYS A 90 4.18 -21.69 7.21
N LEU A 91 4.57 -22.36 6.11
CA LEU A 91 4.39 -21.90 4.73
C LEU A 91 2.93 -21.52 4.44
N ASN A 92 1.97 -22.42 4.70
CA ASN A 92 0.56 -22.18 4.38
C ASN A 92 -0.11 -21.14 5.31
N GLU A 93 0.30 -21.05 6.58
CA GLU A 93 -0.18 -20.00 7.50
C GLU A 93 0.31 -18.59 7.12
N ILE A 94 1.55 -18.46 6.63
CA ILE A 94 2.13 -17.18 6.17
C ILE A 94 1.48 -16.74 4.86
N VAL A 95 1.16 -17.69 3.97
CA VAL A 95 0.59 -17.44 2.64
C VAL A 95 -0.91 -17.12 2.70
N SER A 96 -1.68 -17.72 3.62
CA SER A 96 -3.15 -17.55 3.68
C SER A 96 -3.66 -16.19 4.19
N LYS A 97 -2.79 -15.25 4.58
CA LYS A 97 -3.17 -13.96 5.17
C LYS A 97 -2.89 -12.73 4.31
N VAL A 98 -2.94 -12.87 2.99
CA VAL A 98 -3.02 -11.71 2.08
C VAL A 98 -4.28 -11.85 1.24
N MET A 99 -5.42 -11.66 1.89
CA MET A 99 -6.59 -11.17 1.14
C MET A 99 -6.39 -9.67 0.97
N ASP A 100 -6.66 -9.18 -0.25
CA ASP A 100 -6.92 -7.77 -0.57
C ASP A 100 -8.17 -7.30 0.22
N ASN A 101 -8.08 -7.30 1.56
CA ASN A 101 -9.01 -6.55 2.36
C ASN A 101 -8.58 -5.08 2.17
N PRO A 102 -9.43 -4.23 1.57
CA PRO A 102 -9.11 -2.81 1.36
C PRO A 102 -8.73 -2.08 2.66
N PHE A 103 -9.13 -2.60 3.82
CA PHE A 103 -8.78 -2.09 5.14
C PHE A 103 -7.44 -2.64 5.70
N ASN A 104 -6.98 -3.78 5.20
CA ASN A 104 -5.75 -4.45 5.67
C ASN A 104 -4.57 -4.26 4.70
N ALA A 105 -4.70 -3.29 3.78
CA ALA A 105 -3.64 -2.96 2.85
C ALA A 105 -2.39 -2.56 3.64
N SER A 106 -1.42 -3.48 3.64
CA SER A 106 -0.05 -3.33 4.12
C SER A 106 0.74 -2.36 3.22
N LEU A 107 0.10 -1.28 2.81
CA LEU A 107 0.54 -0.31 1.82
C LEU A 107 0.38 1.08 2.44
N GLY A 108 1.49 1.79 2.50
CA GLY A 108 1.57 3.21 2.81
C GLY A 108 2.59 3.83 1.85
N SER A 109 2.76 5.13 1.86
CA SER A 109 3.87 5.84 1.20
C SER A 109 3.77 7.27 1.67
N ASN A 110 4.89 7.95 1.87
CA ASN A 110 4.87 9.40 2.06
C ASN A 110 5.69 10.07 0.96
N ASN A 111 5.27 11.27 0.56
CA ASN A 111 6.14 12.22 -0.10
C ASN A 111 5.82 13.65 0.33
N TRP A 112 6.78 14.54 0.18
CA TRP A 112 6.57 15.97 0.33
C TRP A 112 7.52 16.76 -0.55
N VAL A 113 7.05 17.94 -0.93
CA VAL A 113 7.83 18.97 -1.62
C VAL A 113 7.75 20.27 -0.84
N ILE A 114 8.88 20.94 -0.66
CA ILE A 114 9.00 22.16 0.15
C ILE A 114 9.64 23.22 -0.73
N ALA A 115 9.00 24.39 -0.84
CA ALA A 115 9.53 25.48 -1.65
C ALA A 115 10.79 26.08 -1.00
N GLY A 116 11.67 26.64 -1.83
CA GLY A 116 12.96 27.19 -1.40
C GLY A 116 12.87 28.19 -0.24
N SER A 117 11.78 28.98 -0.16
CA SER A 117 11.54 29.95 0.92
C SER A 117 11.42 29.34 2.32
N ARG A 118 11.19 28.03 2.43
CA ARG A 118 11.10 27.30 3.72
C ARG A 118 12.33 26.42 3.98
N THR A 119 13.17 26.19 2.98
CA THR A 119 14.39 25.37 3.10
C THR A 119 15.59 26.19 3.55
N LYS A 120 16.62 25.52 4.08
CA LYS A 120 17.88 26.17 4.44
C LYS A 120 18.72 26.56 3.21
N SER A 121 18.67 25.77 2.14
CA SER A 121 19.42 26.01 0.91
C SER A 121 18.86 27.16 0.08
N GLY A 122 17.60 27.53 0.29
CA GLY A 122 16.89 28.51 -0.52
C GLY A 122 16.33 27.92 -1.82
N LYS A 123 16.42 26.60 -2.03
CA LYS A 123 15.95 25.88 -3.22
C LYS A 123 14.94 24.80 -2.86
N PRO A 124 14.02 24.43 -3.76
CA PRO A 124 13.05 23.38 -3.48
C PRO A 124 13.69 22.05 -3.06
N MET A 125 13.00 21.33 -2.18
CA MET A 125 13.37 20.00 -1.71
C MET A 125 12.22 19.02 -1.96
N MET A 126 12.56 17.80 -2.36
CA MET A 126 11.64 16.67 -2.49
C MET A 126 12.11 15.52 -1.58
N ALA A 127 11.17 14.87 -0.89
CA ALA A 127 11.43 13.61 -0.21
C ALA A 127 10.33 12.59 -0.52
N ASN A 128 10.70 11.32 -0.62
CA ASN A 128 9.77 10.24 -0.87
C ASN A 128 10.25 8.92 -0.26
N ASP A 129 9.33 8.19 0.38
CA ASP A 129 9.54 6.89 0.97
C ASP A 129 8.31 5.99 0.71
N PRO A 130 8.26 5.27 -0.43
CA PRO A 130 7.14 4.40 -0.76
C PRO A 130 7.12 3.17 0.17
N HIS A 131 5.97 2.81 0.74
CA HIS A 131 5.82 1.64 1.60
C HIS A 131 5.15 0.48 0.87
N ARG A 132 5.93 -0.57 0.64
CA ARG A 132 5.51 -1.81 -0.03
C ARG A 132 5.99 -3.00 0.79
N SER A 133 5.69 -4.21 0.31
CA SER A 133 6.33 -5.43 0.80
C SER A 133 7.85 -5.25 0.87
N ILE A 134 8.43 -5.64 2.00
CA ILE A 134 9.87 -5.69 2.18
C ILE A 134 10.31 -7.11 1.86
N GLU A 135 10.97 -7.27 0.73
CA GLU A 135 11.31 -8.56 0.14
C GLU A 135 12.82 -8.71 -0.05
N ASN A 136 13.25 -9.94 -0.32
CA ASN A 136 14.61 -10.27 -0.66
C ASN A 136 14.63 -11.19 -1.89
N PRO A 137 15.10 -10.73 -3.07
CA PRO A 137 15.74 -9.44 -3.33
C PRO A 137 14.83 -8.21 -3.12
N SER A 138 15.42 -7.02 -2.91
CA SER A 138 14.65 -5.78 -2.71
C SER A 138 13.73 -5.49 -3.90
N LEU A 139 12.48 -5.12 -3.61
CA LEU A 139 11.51 -4.63 -4.60
C LEU A 139 12.00 -3.35 -5.29
N ARG A 140 12.81 -2.54 -4.61
CA ARG A 140 13.29 -1.25 -5.11
C ARG A 140 14.72 -1.38 -5.61
N TYR A 141 14.91 -1.09 -6.89
CA TYR A 141 16.20 -1.16 -7.56
C TYR A 141 16.69 0.24 -7.89
N MET A 142 17.82 0.64 -7.30
CA MET A 142 18.42 1.94 -7.60
C MET A 142 19.25 1.88 -8.87
N VAL A 143 19.17 2.92 -9.69
CA VAL A 143 19.92 3.02 -10.95
C VAL A 143 20.23 4.49 -11.26
N HIS A 144 21.36 4.72 -11.92
CA HIS A 144 21.67 5.96 -12.62
C HIS A 144 21.81 5.64 -14.11
N LEU A 145 20.91 6.19 -14.93
CA LEU A 145 20.92 6.06 -16.37
C LEU A 145 21.45 7.36 -16.99
N ASN A 146 22.50 7.25 -17.81
CA ASN A 146 23.10 8.39 -18.51
C ASN A 146 23.31 8.05 -19.98
N ALA A 147 22.58 8.76 -20.85
CA ALA A 147 22.58 8.67 -22.29
C ALA A 147 22.28 10.07 -22.90
N PRO A 148 22.48 10.30 -24.21
CA PRO A 148 22.10 11.56 -24.83
C PRO A 148 20.62 11.88 -24.62
N GLY A 149 20.33 13.03 -23.99
CA GLY A 149 18.97 13.47 -23.66
C GLY A 149 18.35 12.78 -22.43
N TRP A 150 19.12 11.98 -21.68
CA TRP A 150 18.61 11.24 -20.53
C TRP A 150 19.68 11.05 -19.47
N ASN A 151 19.58 11.77 -18.35
CA ASN A 151 20.51 11.68 -17.22
C ASN A 151 19.70 11.71 -15.92
N VAL A 152 19.44 10.53 -15.36
CA VAL A 152 18.48 10.35 -14.26
C VAL A 152 19.00 9.35 -13.23
N ILE A 153 18.86 9.68 -11.95
CA ILE A 153 19.21 8.80 -10.84
C ILE A 153 18.01 8.64 -9.91
N GLY A 154 17.82 7.43 -9.40
CA GLY A 154 16.76 7.14 -8.44
C GLY A 154 16.50 5.66 -8.32
N ALA A 155 15.24 5.29 -8.10
CA ALA A 155 14.80 3.91 -8.03
C ALA A 155 13.53 3.64 -8.84
N GLY A 156 13.45 2.40 -9.33
CA GLY A 156 12.25 1.77 -9.88
C GLY A 156 12.08 0.37 -9.31
N GLU A 157 11.29 -0.48 -9.97
CA GLU A 157 11.27 -1.92 -9.70
C GLU A 157 12.13 -2.63 -10.76
N PRO A 158 12.84 -3.74 -10.45
CA PRO A 158 13.86 -4.36 -11.32
C PRO A 158 13.47 -4.65 -12.78
N VAL A 159 12.18 -4.68 -13.09
CA VAL A 159 11.62 -5.04 -14.41
C VAL A 159 10.92 -3.87 -15.11
N LEU A 160 10.80 -2.73 -14.44
CA LEU A 160 10.14 -1.54 -14.96
C LEU A 160 11.16 -0.59 -15.59
N PRO A 161 10.83 0.02 -16.74
CA PRO A 161 11.75 0.93 -17.41
C PRO A 161 11.79 2.31 -16.73
N GLY A 162 12.96 2.94 -16.76
CA GLY A 162 13.17 4.30 -16.25
C GLY A 162 13.21 4.39 -14.73
N VAL A 163 13.11 5.62 -14.22
CA VAL A 163 13.20 5.94 -12.79
C VAL A 163 11.87 6.52 -12.29
N SER A 164 11.10 5.70 -11.57
CA SER A 164 9.79 6.15 -11.05
C SER A 164 9.90 7.16 -9.90
N ILE A 165 11.01 7.15 -9.15
CA ILE A 165 11.26 8.04 -8.03
C ILE A 165 12.72 8.47 -8.08
N GLY A 166 13.00 9.76 -8.22
CA GLY A 166 14.37 10.23 -8.43
C GLY A 166 14.46 11.68 -8.83
N HIS A 167 15.55 12.02 -9.51
CA HIS A 167 15.74 13.31 -10.12
C HIS A 167 16.60 13.22 -11.38
N ASN A 168 16.49 14.23 -12.23
CA ASN A 168 17.40 14.48 -13.35
C ASN A 168 18.16 15.79 -13.11
N ASP A 169 18.72 16.38 -14.17
CA ASP A 169 19.46 17.65 -14.11
C ASP A 169 18.59 18.86 -13.71
N HIS A 170 17.26 18.74 -13.80
CA HIS A 170 16.32 19.87 -13.74
C HIS A 170 15.40 19.83 -12.53
N GLY A 171 14.85 18.66 -12.21
CA GLY A 171 13.90 18.49 -11.12
C GLY A 171 13.88 17.08 -10.54
N ALA A 172 13.22 16.98 -9.39
CA ALA A 172 13.06 15.78 -8.60
C ALA A 172 11.57 15.43 -8.46
N TRP A 173 11.26 14.15 -8.53
CA TRP A 173 9.90 13.63 -8.40
C TRP A 173 9.82 12.41 -7.52
N GLY A 174 8.62 12.20 -6.98
CA GLY A 174 8.28 11.01 -6.22
C GLY A 174 6.79 10.72 -6.32
N LEU A 175 6.40 9.57 -5.79
CA LEU A 175 5.04 9.06 -5.87
C LEU A 175 4.54 8.51 -4.53
N THR A 176 3.24 8.64 -4.31
CA THR A 176 2.48 7.81 -3.37
C THR A 176 1.26 7.26 -4.08
N VAL A 177 0.60 6.23 -3.55
CA VAL A 177 -0.68 5.75 -4.11
C VAL A 177 -1.75 6.83 -4.00
N PHE A 178 -2.42 7.11 -5.11
CA PHE A 178 -3.70 7.82 -5.19
C PHE A 178 -4.78 6.79 -5.50
N ARG A 179 -5.71 6.57 -4.57
CA ARG A 179 -6.68 5.47 -4.68
C ARG A 179 -7.70 5.76 -5.77
N ILE A 180 -7.76 4.89 -6.76
CA ILE A 180 -8.75 4.89 -7.84
C ILE A 180 -9.38 3.49 -7.87
N ASP A 181 -10.70 3.45 -7.95
CA ASP A 181 -11.48 2.27 -8.29
C ASP A 181 -11.39 2.04 -9.82
N GLN A 182 -10.73 0.95 -10.18
CA GLN A 182 -10.29 0.62 -11.53
C GLN A 182 -10.80 -0.75 -12.02
N GLU A 183 -11.68 -1.40 -11.25
CA GLU A 183 -12.20 -2.72 -11.55
C GLU A 183 -13.68 -2.80 -11.14
N ASP A 184 -14.57 -3.26 -12.02
CA ASP A 184 -16.00 -3.44 -11.71
C ASP A 184 -16.44 -4.88 -11.99
N LEU A 185 -17.31 -5.42 -11.11
CA LEU A 185 -17.89 -6.75 -11.28
C LEU A 185 -19.24 -6.65 -12.01
N TYR A 186 -19.34 -7.39 -13.12
CA TYR A 186 -20.55 -7.52 -13.91
C TYR A 186 -21.21 -8.89 -13.70
N VAL A 187 -22.50 -8.88 -13.39
CA VAL A 187 -23.33 -10.08 -13.24
C VAL A 187 -24.13 -10.31 -14.52
N TYR A 188 -23.90 -11.43 -15.18
CA TYR A 188 -24.56 -11.82 -16.42
C TYR A 188 -25.61 -12.89 -16.19
N ARG A 189 -26.71 -12.76 -16.94
CA ARG A 189 -27.59 -13.89 -17.24
C ARG A 189 -26.97 -14.69 -18.39
N THR A 190 -26.83 -15.99 -18.23
CA THR A 190 -26.40 -16.90 -19.30
C THR A 190 -27.59 -17.61 -19.95
N ASN A 191 -27.42 -18.08 -21.18
CA ASN A 191 -28.50 -18.72 -21.93
C ASN A 191 -28.79 -20.12 -21.35
N PRO A 192 -30.03 -20.42 -20.93
CA PRO A 192 -30.40 -21.75 -20.42
C PRO A 192 -30.13 -22.89 -21.42
N ASP A 193 -30.19 -22.60 -22.71
CA ASP A 193 -29.96 -23.57 -23.78
C ASP A 193 -28.48 -23.63 -24.22
N ASN A 194 -27.66 -22.65 -23.83
CA ASN A 194 -26.24 -22.58 -24.17
C ASN A 194 -25.46 -21.75 -23.14
N ALA A 195 -24.84 -22.39 -22.14
CA ALA A 195 -24.12 -21.70 -21.08
C ALA A 195 -22.95 -20.82 -21.55
N ASN A 196 -22.45 -21.01 -22.78
CA ASN A 196 -21.43 -20.15 -23.38
C ASN A 196 -22.00 -18.88 -24.03
N GLN A 197 -23.28 -18.57 -23.81
CA GLN A 197 -23.89 -17.32 -24.23
C GLN A 197 -24.33 -16.48 -23.04
N TYR A 198 -24.19 -15.17 -23.15
CA TYR A 198 -24.60 -14.19 -22.14
C TYR A 198 -25.53 -13.13 -22.73
N TRP A 199 -26.43 -12.60 -21.92
CA TRP A 199 -27.37 -11.57 -22.34
C TRP A 199 -26.72 -10.19 -22.34
N TYR A 200 -26.70 -9.52 -23.49
CA TYR A 200 -26.17 -8.18 -23.64
C TYR A 200 -26.98 -7.40 -24.68
N ARG A 201 -27.37 -6.15 -24.36
CA ARG A 201 -28.10 -5.23 -25.25
C ARG A 201 -29.28 -5.85 -26.02
N GLY A 202 -30.03 -6.72 -25.36
CA GLY A 202 -31.26 -7.31 -25.92
C GLY A 202 -31.06 -8.60 -26.71
N ALA A 203 -29.85 -9.18 -26.74
CA ALA A 203 -29.55 -10.41 -27.46
C ALA A 203 -28.63 -11.34 -26.66
N TRP A 204 -28.59 -12.62 -27.06
CA TRP A 204 -27.59 -13.58 -26.61
C TRP A 204 -26.31 -13.39 -27.43
N HIS A 205 -25.18 -13.22 -26.76
CA HIS A 205 -23.85 -13.13 -27.36
C HIS A 205 -23.00 -14.31 -26.91
N ASP A 206 -22.20 -14.87 -27.81
CA ASP A 206 -21.24 -15.92 -27.46
C ASP A 206 -20.11 -15.32 -26.61
N MET A 207 -19.69 -16.06 -25.59
CA MET A 207 -18.42 -15.83 -24.90
C MET A 207 -17.26 -16.16 -25.84
N GLU A 208 -16.20 -15.38 -25.78
CA GLU A 208 -14.93 -15.78 -26.35
C GLU A 208 -14.30 -16.86 -25.45
N VAL A 209 -13.80 -17.94 -26.05
CA VAL A 209 -13.27 -19.10 -25.33
C VAL A 209 -11.85 -19.39 -25.81
N GLU A 210 -10.90 -19.33 -24.89
CA GLU A 210 -9.51 -19.72 -25.13
C GLU A 210 -9.20 -21.02 -24.41
N HIS A 211 -8.51 -21.93 -25.10
CA HIS A 211 -8.01 -23.17 -24.51
C HIS A 211 -6.49 -23.11 -24.38
N GLY A 212 -6.00 -23.48 -23.20
CA GLY A 212 -4.58 -23.50 -22.89
C GLY A 212 -4.16 -24.76 -22.16
N THR A 213 -2.86 -24.87 -21.91
CA THR A 213 -2.29 -25.94 -21.10
C THR A 213 -1.23 -25.34 -20.17
N VAL A 214 -1.34 -25.64 -18.87
CA VAL A 214 -0.35 -25.30 -17.87
C VAL A 214 0.55 -26.51 -17.66
N HIS A 215 1.83 -26.34 -17.96
CA HIS A 215 2.86 -27.36 -17.72
C HIS A 215 3.32 -27.28 -16.26
N VAL A 216 3.14 -28.37 -15.51
CA VAL A 216 3.49 -28.44 -14.09
C VAL A 216 4.67 -29.39 -13.91
N LYS A 217 5.81 -28.87 -13.45
CA LYS A 217 7.02 -29.68 -13.26
C LYS A 217 6.74 -30.85 -12.29
N GLY A 218 7.03 -32.07 -12.74
CA GLY A 218 6.83 -33.28 -11.94
C GLY A 218 5.38 -33.79 -11.87
N SER A 219 4.45 -33.18 -12.62
CA SER A 219 3.04 -33.58 -12.72
C SER A 219 2.58 -33.67 -14.17
N ALA A 220 1.38 -34.21 -14.40
CA ALA A 220 0.74 -34.15 -15.70
C ALA A 220 0.29 -32.72 -16.03
N ASP A 221 0.31 -32.40 -17.32
CA ASP A 221 -0.21 -31.15 -17.86
C ASP A 221 -1.67 -30.90 -17.44
N ARG A 222 -2.00 -29.64 -17.17
CA ARG A 222 -3.35 -29.22 -16.78
C ARG A 222 -3.97 -28.41 -17.91
N ALA A 223 -5.04 -28.91 -18.51
CA ALA A 223 -5.83 -28.15 -19.47
C ALA A 223 -6.56 -27.00 -18.74
N ILE A 224 -6.58 -25.82 -19.36
CA ILE A 224 -7.31 -24.65 -18.87
C ILE A 224 -8.25 -24.13 -19.96
N THR A 225 -9.41 -23.62 -19.55
CA THR A 225 -10.34 -22.91 -20.43
C THR A 225 -10.59 -21.54 -19.83
N LEU A 226 -10.28 -20.49 -20.59
CA LEU A 226 -10.53 -19.10 -20.21
C LEU A 226 -11.71 -18.60 -21.03
N LYS A 227 -12.63 -17.89 -20.39
CA LYS A 227 -13.81 -17.32 -21.06
C LYS A 227 -13.86 -15.82 -20.86
N TYR A 228 -14.32 -15.12 -21.88
CA TYR A 228 -14.39 -13.66 -21.88
C TYR A 228 -15.77 -13.21 -22.37
N THR A 229 -16.31 -12.23 -21.66
CA THR A 229 -17.46 -11.44 -22.10
C THR A 229 -16.98 -10.15 -22.76
N VAL A 230 -17.90 -9.33 -23.27
CA VAL A 230 -17.56 -7.98 -23.79
C VAL A 230 -16.85 -7.11 -22.75
N HIS A 231 -17.08 -7.34 -21.46
CA HIS A 231 -16.45 -6.57 -20.38
C HIS A 231 -15.10 -7.11 -19.91
N GLY A 232 -14.77 -8.37 -20.20
CA GLY A 232 -13.52 -8.99 -19.76
C GLY A 232 -13.68 -10.43 -19.24
N PRO A 233 -12.68 -10.95 -18.51
CA PRO A 233 -12.61 -12.34 -18.10
C PRO A 233 -13.76 -12.73 -17.17
N VAL A 234 -14.33 -13.90 -17.41
CA VAL A 234 -15.29 -14.56 -16.52
C VAL A 234 -14.54 -15.10 -15.31
N LEU A 235 -14.90 -14.65 -14.12
CA LEU A 235 -14.31 -15.07 -12.84
C LEU A 235 -15.01 -16.31 -12.25
N LYS A 236 -16.32 -16.45 -12.47
CA LYS A 236 -17.11 -17.59 -11.99
C LYS A 236 -18.33 -17.81 -12.87
N GLU A 237 -18.67 -19.08 -13.09
CA GLU A 237 -19.91 -19.50 -13.75
C GLU A 237 -20.79 -20.26 -12.77
N GLU A 238 -22.11 -20.05 -12.84
CA GLU A 238 -23.12 -20.77 -12.07
C GLU A 238 -24.19 -21.32 -13.03
N PRO A 239 -23.93 -22.47 -13.68
CA PRO A 239 -24.81 -23.01 -14.73
C PRO A 239 -26.23 -23.30 -14.25
N GLU A 240 -26.37 -23.80 -13.02
CA GLU A 240 -27.67 -24.14 -12.40
C GLU A 240 -28.58 -22.91 -12.22
N SER A 241 -27.98 -21.75 -11.98
CA SER A 241 -28.69 -20.48 -11.84
C SER A 241 -28.71 -19.66 -13.13
N HIS A 242 -28.13 -20.18 -14.22
CA HIS A 242 -27.93 -19.46 -15.48
C HIS A 242 -27.25 -18.09 -15.29
N ARG A 243 -26.12 -18.09 -14.57
CA ARG A 243 -25.34 -16.87 -14.29
C ARG A 243 -23.86 -17.03 -14.58
N ALA A 244 -23.22 -15.89 -14.84
CA ALA A 244 -21.77 -15.75 -14.86
C ALA A 244 -21.37 -14.39 -14.29
N TYR A 245 -20.18 -14.31 -13.71
CA TYR A 245 -19.60 -13.10 -13.14
C TYR A 245 -18.34 -12.77 -13.92
N ALA A 246 -18.23 -11.57 -14.47
CA ALA A 246 -17.04 -11.15 -15.20
C ALA A 246 -16.52 -9.82 -14.68
N MET A 247 -15.22 -9.60 -14.79
CA MET A 247 -14.58 -8.37 -14.36
C MET A 247 -14.24 -7.49 -15.56
N ARG A 248 -14.60 -6.21 -15.46
CA ARG A 248 -14.03 -5.15 -16.30
C ARG A 248 -12.90 -4.49 -15.53
N ALA A 249 -11.74 -4.33 -16.15
CA ALA A 249 -10.58 -3.79 -15.47
C ALA A 249 -9.75 -2.88 -16.36
N VAL A 250 -9.24 -1.79 -15.76
CA VAL A 250 -8.39 -0.80 -16.44
C VAL A 250 -7.10 -1.42 -16.97
N TRP A 251 -6.56 -2.44 -16.31
CA TRP A 251 -5.32 -3.10 -16.75
C TRP A 251 -5.47 -3.91 -18.05
N LEU A 252 -6.70 -4.05 -18.56
CA LEU A 252 -6.99 -4.58 -19.91
C LEU A 252 -7.00 -3.49 -20.99
N GLU A 253 -6.94 -2.21 -20.60
CA GLU A 253 -7.02 -1.08 -21.52
C GLU A 253 -5.67 -0.76 -22.18
N GLN A 254 -5.72 -0.26 -23.41
CA GLN A 254 -4.52 0.19 -24.12
C GLN A 254 -3.85 1.36 -23.36
N GLY A 255 -2.53 1.28 -23.17
CA GLY A 255 -1.76 2.30 -22.46
C GLY A 255 -1.71 2.12 -20.94
N ALA A 256 -2.31 1.04 -20.41
CA ALA A 256 -2.28 0.71 -18.99
C ALA A 256 -0.98 -0.02 -18.56
N ALA A 257 0.13 0.14 -19.29
CA ALA A 257 1.42 -0.45 -18.91
C ALA A 257 1.93 0.23 -17.62
N PRO A 258 2.12 -0.51 -16.51
CA PRO A 258 2.48 0.10 -15.24
C PRO A 258 3.80 0.87 -15.31
N TYR A 259 3.82 2.09 -14.77
CA TYR A 259 5.00 2.95 -14.64
C TYR A 259 5.74 3.30 -15.94
N LEU A 260 5.17 2.98 -17.11
CA LEU A 260 5.84 3.25 -18.40
C LEU A 260 6.04 4.76 -18.65
N ALA A 261 5.22 5.60 -18.01
CA ALA A 261 5.35 7.05 -18.04
C ALA A 261 6.69 7.55 -17.48
N SER A 262 7.37 6.79 -16.60
CA SER A 262 8.68 7.14 -16.04
C SER A 262 9.68 7.48 -17.14
N LEU A 263 9.70 6.73 -18.26
CA LEU A 263 10.58 7.02 -19.40
C LEU A 263 10.45 8.46 -19.95
N ARG A 264 9.25 9.04 -19.88
CA ARG A 264 8.99 10.43 -20.29
C ARG A 264 9.25 11.41 -19.15
N MET A 265 8.89 11.04 -17.92
CA MET A 265 9.13 11.86 -16.73
C MET A 265 10.62 12.11 -16.50
N ASP A 266 11.45 11.09 -16.73
CA ASP A 266 12.90 11.17 -16.55
C ASP A 266 13.56 12.24 -17.45
N GLN A 267 12.89 12.65 -18.53
CA GLN A 267 13.34 13.66 -19.49
C GLN A 267 12.71 15.04 -19.27
N ALA A 268 11.87 15.22 -18.24
CA ALA A 268 11.19 16.48 -17.99
C ALA A 268 12.19 17.56 -17.56
N GLU A 269 12.13 18.73 -18.21
CA GLU A 269 13.02 19.87 -17.93
C GLU A 269 12.36 20.90 -17.00
N ASP A 270 11.04 20.85 -16.86
CA ASP A 270 10.22 21.76 -16.05
C ASP A 270 8.92 21.08 -15.60
N TRP A 271 8.13 21.79 -14.80
CA TRP A 271 6.84 21.32 -14.27
C TRP A 271 5.84 21.00 -15.38
N GLU A 272 5.78 21.83 -16.42
CA GLU A 272 4.87 21.66 -17.54
C GLU A 272 5.18 20.39 -18.34
N ALA A 273 6.45 20.13 -18.63
CA ALA A 273 6.93 18.92 -19.27
C ALA A 273 6.67 17.69 -18.40
N PHE A 274 6.93 17.79 -17.08
CA PHE A 274 6.64 16.72 -16.13
C PHE A 274 5.15 16.39 -16.10
N ARG A 275 4.28 17.40 -16.00
CA ARG A 275 2.83 17.22 -16.00
C ARG A 275 2.30 16.68 -17.33
N ALA A 276 2.89 17.07 -18.46
CA ALA A 276 2.59 16.47 -19.76
C ALA A 276 2.99 14.98 -19.81
N ALA A 277 4.14 14.61 -19.24
CA ALA A 277 4.58 13.22 -19.10
C ALA A 277 3.64 12.40 -18.19
N CYS A 278 3.16 12.97 -17.09
CA CYS A 278 2.13 12.39 -16.21
C CYS A 278 0.86 11.98 -16.97
N GLY A 279 0.52 12.66 -18.07
CA GLY A 279 -0.62 12.31 -18.93
C GLY A 279 -0.55 10.90 -19.55
N TYR A 280 0.60 10.22 -19.50
CA TYR A 280 0.80 8.86 -19.97
C TYR A 280 0.80 7.83 -18.82
N SER A 281 0.63 8.25 -17.57
CA SER A 281 0.68 7.36 -16.40
C SER A 281 -0.70 6.75 -16.14
N GLY A 282 -1.03 5.71 -16.91
CA GLY A 282 -2.32 5.01 -16.83
C GLY A 282 -2.46 4.15 -15.58
N LEU A 283 -1.37 3.55 -15.10
CA LEU A 283 -1.34 2.67 -13.92
C LEU A 283 0.03 2.73 -13.20
N PRO A 284 0.05 2.53 -11.86
CA PRO A 284 -1.11 2.54 -10.97
C PRO A 284 -1.64 3.97 -10.74
N GLY A 285 -2.71 4.11 -9.96
CA GLY A 285 -3.17 5.43 -9.50
C GLY A 285 -2.17 6.04 -8.49
N GLU A 286 -1.62 7.22 -8.81
CA GLU A 286 -0.52 7.81 -8.03
C GLU A 286 -0.65 9.32 -7.83
N ASN A 287 -0.14 9.79 -6.69
CA ASN A 287 0.15 11.18 -6.40
C ASN A 287 1.59 11.49 -6.81
N MET A 288 1.78 12.12 -7.95
CA MET A 288 3.09 12.56 -8.42
C MET A 288 3.42 13.92 -7.84
N VAL A 289 4.60 14.08 -7.24
CA VAL A 289 5.10 15.38 -6.79
C VAL A 289 6.33 15.81 -7.59
N TRP A 290 6.57 17.11 -7.67
CA TRP A 290 7.69 17.72 -8.40
C TRP A 290 8.33 18.85 -7.60
N ALA A 291 9.65 18.97 -7.68
CA ALA A 291 10.43 20.11 -7.20
C ALA A 291 11.59 20.40 -8.17
N ASP A 292 11.76 21.64 -8.63
CA ASP A 292 12.81 21.98 -9.60
C ASP A 292 13.73 23.14 -9.19
N GLN A 293 14.84 23.29 -9.93
CA GLN A 293 15.81 24.36 -9.73
C GLN A 293 15.25 25.77 -10.00
N ALA A 294 14.18 25.88 -10.79
CA ALA A 294 13.52 27.15 -11.09
C ALA A 294 12.72 27.67 -9.89
N GLY A 295 12.46 26.82 -8.89
CA GLY A 295 11.78 27.19 -7.66
C GLY A 295 10.36 26.66 -7.57
N ASN A 296 9.91 25.86 -8.55
CA ASN A 296 8.56 25.33 -8.55
C ASN A 296 8.45 24.11 -7.66
N ILE A 297 7.28 23.99 -7.04
CA ILE A 297 6.81 22.74 -6.44
C ILE A 297 5.41 22.43 -6.96
N GLY A 298 5.09 21.15 -7.16
CA GLY A 298 3.81 20.75 -7.72
C GLY A 298 3.36 19.35 -7.31
N TRP A 299 2.07 19.10 -7.49
CA TRP A 299 1.43 17.81 -7.31
C TRP A 299 0.43 17.55 -8.45
N GLN A 300 0.42 16.33 -8.98
CA GLN A 300 -0.52 15.84 -10.00
C GLN A 300 -0.95 14.42 -9.63
N SER A 301 -2.26 14.20 -9.49
CA SER A 301 -2.80 12.84 -9.42
C SER A 301 -2.86 12.22 -10.82
N VAL A 302 -2.53 10.92 -10.94
CA VAL A 302 -2.49 10.18 -12.20
C VAL A 302 -3.20 8.83 -12.06
N GLY A 303 -3.52 8.23 -13.20
CA GLY A 303 -4.17 6.92 -13.29
C GLY A 303 -5.47 6.97 -14.09
N PHE A 304 -5.71 5.94 -14.91
CA PHE A 304 -6.96 5.80 -15.64
C PHE A 304 -8.14 5.66 -14.67
N THR A 305 -9.08 6.59 -14.79
CA THR A 305 -10.27 6.69 -13.92
C THR A 305 -11.52 6.49 -14.79
N PRO A 306 -12.24 5.37 -14.65
CA PRO A 306 -13.47 5.13 -15.41
C PRO A 306 -14.56 6.18 -15.13
N VAL A 307 -15.21 6.67 -16.19
CA VAL A 307 -16.38 7.55 -16.07
C VAL A 307 -17.65 6.72 -15.99
N ARG A 308 -18.32 6.79 -14.83
CA ARG A 308 -19.56 6.06 -14.52
C ARG A 308 -20.72 7.05 -14.40
N PHE A 309 -21.81 6.85 -15.16
CA PHE A 309 -23.02 7.68 -15.07
C PHE A 309 -24.17 6.95 -14.38
N GLY A 310 -24.66 7.50 -13.27
CA GLY A 310 -25.77 6.91 -12.49
C GLY A 310 -25.35 5.81 -11.50
N TRP A 311 -24.05 5.55 -11.37
CA TRP A 311 -23.46 4.58 -10.44
C TRP A 311 -22.00 4.95 -10.11
N ALA A 312 -21.40 4.26 -9.14
CA ALA A 312 -20.16 4.69 -8.50
C ALA A 312 -19.19 3.54 -8.11
N GLY A 313 -19.31 2.35 -8.72
CA GLY A 313 -18.39 1.21 -8.48
C GLY A 313 -18.37 0.66 -7.05
N ARG A 314 -19.48 0.80 -6.30
CA ARG A 314 -19.58 0.32 -4.91
C ARG A 314 -20.17 -1.08 -4.76
N LEU A 315 -20.93 -1.53 -5.75
CA LEU A 315 -21.64 -2.80 -5.73
C LEU A 315 -21.70 -3.33 -7.17
N PRO A 316 -21.68 -4.66 -7.36
CA PRO A 316 -21.72 -5.25 -8.68
C PRO A 316 -22.95 -4.80 -9.48
N VAL A 317 -22.79 -4.74 -10.80
CA VAL A 317 -23.81 -4.24 -11.72
C VAL A 317 -24.22 -5.32 -12.74
N PRO A 318 -25.42 -5.24 -13.34
CA PRO A 318 -25.79 -6.12 -14.45
C PRO A 318 -24.88 -5.95 -15.67
N GLY A 319 -24.47 -7.07 -16.27
CA GLY A 319 -23.77 -7.17 -17.55
C GLY A 319 -24.64 -6.95 -18.78
N ASN A 320 -25.81 -6.32 -18.66
CA ASN A 320 -26.79 -6.23 -19.76
C ASN A 320 -26.53 -5.05 -20.74
N GLY A 321 -25.58 -4.17 -20.42
CA GLY A 321 -25.23 -2.98 -21.20
C GLY A 321 -25.75 -1.65 -20.65
N ASP A 322 -26.43 -1.65 -19.50
CA ASP A 322 -26.94 -0.41 -18.86
C ASP A 322 -25.86 0.33 -18.05
N TYR A 323 -24.79 -0.37 -17.67
CA TYR A 323 -23.75 0.13 -16.75
C TYR A 323 -22.37 0.16 -17.42
N GLU A 324 -22.26 0.83 -18.56
CA GLU A 324 -20.99 0.95 -19.30
C GLU A 324 -20.08 2.06 -18.75
N TRP A 325 -18.77 1.87 -18.86
CA TRP A 325 -17.82 2.99 -18.76
C TRP A 325 -17.99 3.91 -19.96
N GLN A 326 -18.13 5.21 -19.71
CA GLN A 326 -18.27 6.25 -20.74
C GLN A 326 -16.93 6.91 -21.05
N GLY A 327 -15.88 6.09 -21.17
CA GLY A 327 -14.49 6.51 -21.32
C GLY A 327 -13.77 6.71 -19.98
N MET A 328 -12.62 7.39 -20.06
CA MET A 328 -11.75 7.69 -18.92
C MET A 328 -11.66 9.20 -18.70
N VAL A 329 -11.49 9.61 -17.45
CA VAL A 329 -11.14 11.00 -17.13
C VAL A 329 -9.77 11.31 -17.75
N PRO A 330 -9.60 12.42 -18.50
CA PRO A 330 -8.29 12.83 -18.96
C PRO A 330 -7.34 13.05 -17.76
N ILE A 331 -6.20 12.37 -17.73
CA ILE A 331 -5.27 12.42 -16.59
C ILE A 331 -4.85 13.87 -16.28
N THR A 332 -4.60 14.69 -17.30
CA THR A 332 -4.22 16.10 -17.11
C THR A 332 -5.33 16.95 -16.48
N ALA A 333 -6.58 16.48 -16.45
CA ALA A 333 -7.71 17.13 -15.79
C ALA A 333 -7.93 16.64 -14.34
N MET A 334 -7.23 15.58 -13.92
CA MET A 334 -7.27 15.07 -12.54
C MET A 334 -6.80 16.13 -11.52
N PRO A 335 -7.13 15.98 -10.22
CA PRO A 335 -6.67 16.88 -9.17
C PRO A 335 -5.17 17.14 -9.24
N HIS A 336 -4.80 18.42 -9.21
CA HIS A 336 -3.42 18.88 -9.27
C HIS A 336 -3.32 20.25 -8.62
N LEU A 337 -2.09 20.62 -8.29
CA LEU A 337 -1.77 21.92 -7.72
C LEU A 337 -0.32 22.29 -8.04
N GLU A 338 -0.08 23.58 -8.22
CA GLU A 338 1.25 24.15 -8.49
C GLU A 338 1.48 25.32 -7.54
N ASN A 339 2.69 25.39 -6.98
CA ASN A 339 3.19 26.51 -6.17
C ASN A 339 2.19 27.00 -5.11
N PRO A 340 1.73 26.13 -4.18
CA PRO A 340 0.69 26.47 -3.22
C PRO A 340 1.12 27.61 -2.30
N ALA A 341 0.13 28.36 -1.80
CA ALA A 341 0.35 29.42 -0.82
C ALA A 341 1.00 28.91 0.49
N SER A 342 0.76 27.66 0.87
CA SER A 342 1.42 26.99 2.02
C SER A 342 2.94 26.89 1.87
N ARG A 343 3.45 26.94 0.63
CA ARG A 343 4.86 26.75 0.25
C ARG A 343 5.41 25.33 0.52
N PHE A 344 4.52 24.37 0.73
CA PHE A 344 4.83 22.94 0.72
C PHE A 344 3.59 22.17 0.30
N TYR A 345 3.76 20.93 -0.13
CA TYR A 345 2.67 19.98 -0.35
C TYR A 345 3.14 18.57 0.00
N ALA A 346 2.28 17.77 0.61
CA ALA A 346 2.58 16.41 1.02
C ALA A 346 1.44 15.46 0.67
N THR A 347 1.77 14.20 0.44
CA THR A 347 0.78 13.14 0.30
C THR A 347 1.18 11.92 1.10
N ALA A 348 0.19 11.25 1.68
CA ALA A 348 0.38 10.03 2.45
C ALA A 348 -0.74 9.01 2.19
N ASN A 349 -1.16 8.88 0.93
CA ASN A 349 -2.31 8.04 0.49
C ASN A 349 -3.65 8.42 1.14
N ASN A 350 -3.71 9.58 1.80
CA ASN A 350 -4.90 10.17 2.36
C ASN A 350 -5.87 10.61 1.25
N ASP A 351 -7.12 10.89 1.62
CA ASP A 351 -8.03 11.58 0.71
C ASP A 351 -7.53 13.02 0.52
N ASN A 352 -6.99 13.29 -0.67
CA ASN A 352 -6.54 14.60 -1.11
C ASN A 352 -7.34 15.10 -2.32
N VAL A 353 -8.55 14.54 -2.53
CA VAL A 353 -9.47 15.00 -3.57
C VAL A 353 -10.10 16.32 -3.14
N PRO A 354 -10.02 17.40 -3.94
CA PRO A 354 -10.63 18.67 -3.60
C PRO A 354 -12.15 18.56 -3.36
N ALA A 355 -12.66 19.31 -2.39
CA ALA A 355 -14.08 19.38 -2.14
C ALA A 355 -14.84 19.83 -3.41
N GLY A 356 -15.93 19.12 -3.75
CA GLY A 356 -16.74 19.41 -4.93
C GLY A 356 -16.19 18.86 -6.25
N TYR A 357 -15.09 18.10 -6.25
CA TYR A 357 -14.58 17.47 -7.47
C TYR A 357 -15.66 16.53 -8.07
N PRO A 358 -15.92 16.56 -9.39
CA PRO A 358 -17.08 15.86 -9.96
C PRO A 358 -16.98 14.34 -9.82
N ASN A 359 -15.80 13.78 -10.04
CA ASN A 359 -15.59 12.34 -10.04
C ASN A 359 -15.39 11.79 -8.62
N VAL A 360 -15.84 10.55 -8.41
CA VAL A 360 -15.49 9.74 -7.24
C VAL A 360 -14.36 8.82 -7.67
N PHE A 361 -13.22 8.87 -6.97
CA PHE A 361 -12.06 8.03 -7.28
C PHE A 361 -12.07 6.76 -6.43
N SER A 362 -12.18 6.91 -5.11
CA SER A 362 -12.33 5.81 -4.16
C SER A 362 -13.09 6.28 -2.92
N ASP A 363 -13.60 5.34 -2.14
CA ASP A 363 -14.11 5.56 -0.78
C ASP A 363 -13.10 5.16 0.31
N PHE A 364 -12.06 4.41 -0.05
CA PHE A 364 -11.16 3.76 0.91
C PHE A 364 -9.73 4.27 0.74
N TYR A 365 -9.41 5.33 1.48
CA TYR A 365 -8.08 5.91 1.57
C TYR A 365 -7.35 5.40 2.83
N SER A 366 -6.03 5.63 2.89
CA SER A 366 -5.29 5.35 4.11
C SER A 366 -5.71 6.29 5.24
N ASP A 367 -5.55 5.81 6.48
CA ASP A 367 -5.77 6.59 7.68
C ASP A 367 -4.97 7.92 7.65
N PRO A 368 -5.58 9.07 8.01
CA PRO A 368 -4.96 10.37 7.85
C PRO A 368 -3.87 10.69 8.89
N ALA A 369 -3.62 9.82 9.88
CA ALA A 369 -2.61 10.07 10.91
C ALA A 369 -1.22 10.44 10.35
N ARG A 370 -0.79 9.81 9.26
CA ARG A 370 0.49 10.12 8.60
C ARG A 370 0.51 11.51 7.99
N ILE A 371 -0.52 11.89 7.22
CA ILE A 371 -0.58 13.22 6.62
C ILE A 371 -0.67 14.30 7.69
N HIS A 372 -1.48 14.10 8.75
CA HIS A 372 -1.57 15.05 9.85
C HIS A 372 -0.22 15.25 10.55
N ARG A 373 0.57 14.18 10.74
CA ARG A 373 1.91 14.30 11.34
C ARG A 373 2.90 15.00 10.41
N ILE A 374 2.83 14.75 9.11
CA ILE A 374 3.67 15.44 8.12
C ILE A 374 3.33 16.93 8.09
N ASP A 375 2.04 17.28 8.02
CA ASP A 375 1.58 18.67 8.05
C ASP A 375 1.97 19.38 9.35
N GLU A 376 1.82 18.73 10.52
CA GLU A 376 2.26 19.27 11.82
C GLU A 376 3.75 19.72 11.79
N VAL A 377 4.62 18.93 11.13
CA VAL A 377 6.05 19.24 11.02
C VAL A 377 6.33 20.29 9.94
N LEU A 378 5.65 20.22 8.79
CA LEU A 378 5.92 21.09 7.64
C LEU A 378 5.29 22.48 7.76
N GLU A 379 4.19 22.63 8.51
CA GLU A 379 3.59 23.93 8.79
C GLU A 379 4.55 24.83 9.59
N GLU A 380 5.23 24.25 10.57
CA GLU A 380 6.23 24.92 11.42
C GLU A 380 7.62 24.98 10.77
N ALA A 381 7.82 24.32 9.62
CA ALA A 381 9.11 24.26 8.96
C ALA A 381 9.62 25.64 8.52
N SER A 382 10.81 25.97 9.00
CA SER A 382 11.61 27.12 8.59
C SER A 382 13.07 26.72 8.54
N ALA A 383 13.81 27.17 7.51
CA ALA A 383 15.16 26.71 7.23
C ALA A 383 15.31 25.17 7.26
N PHE A 384 14.33 24.46 6.69
CA PHE A 384 14.24 23.00 6.68
C PHE A 384 15.42 22.37 5.93
N THR A 385 15.98 21.29 6.46
CA THR A 385 17.18 20.63 5.95
C THR A 385 16.92 19.20 5.50
N ILE A 386 17.88 18.62 4.76
CA ILE A 386 17.89 17.19 4.44
C ILE A 386 17.76 16.35 5.72
N THR A 387 18.50 16.70 6.78
CA THR A 387 18.44 15.99 8.07
C THR A 387 17.07 16.09 8.75
N ASP A 388 16.32 17.18 8.54
CA ASP A 388 14.95 17.28 9.06
C ASP A 388 14.00 16.35 8.28
N SER A 389 14.17 16.23 6.96
CA SER A 389 13.49 15.21 6.15
C SER A 389 13.85 13.78 6.59
N GLU A 390 15.13 13.48 6.85
CA GLU A 390 15.57 12.16 7.33
C GLU A 390 14.87 11.77 8.64
N ARG A 391 14.78 12.72 9.58
CA ARG A 391 14.07 12.54 10.86
C ARG A 391 12.58 12.34 10.66
N LEU A 392 11.96 13.07 9.74
CA LEU A 392 10.54 12.94 9.43
C LEU A 392 10.22 11.57 8.80
N GLN A 393 11.04 11.08 7.86
CA GLN A 393 10.87 9.74 7.27
C GLN A 393 11.03 8.60 8.30
N TYR A 394 11.71 8.85 9.42
CA TYR A 394 11.83 7.91 10.56
C TYR A 394 10.97 8.30 11.77
N ASP A 395 10.03 9.24 11.63
CA ASP A 395 9.19 9.69 12.74
C ASP A 395 8.19 8.61 13.17
N THR A 396 8.21 8.31 14.47
CA THR A 396 7.44 7.24 15.12
C THR A 396 6.32 7.77 16.01
N LYS A 397 5.99 9.07 15.96
CA LYS A 397 4.92 9.65 16.78
C LYS A 397 3.57 9.09 16.35
N SER A 398 2.84 8.48 17.28
CA SER A 398 1.47 8.03 17.06
C SER A 398 0.48 9.15 17.35
N MET A 399 -0.17 9.66 16.29
CA MET A 399 -1.22 10.66 16.41
C MET A 399 -2.45 10.10 17.14
N THR A 400 -2.73 8.80 16.96
CA THR A 400 -3.77 8.08 17.70
C THR A 400 -3.48 8.02 19.19
N ALA A 401 -2.21 7.78 19.58
CA ALA A 401 -1.81 7.82 20.98
C ALA A 401 -1.94 9.21 21.59
N ALA A 402 -1.51 10.24 20.85
CA ALA A 402 -1.62 11.62 21.28
C ALA A 402 -3.08 12.04 21.57
N ALA A 403 -4.06 11.51 20.80
CA ALA A 403 -5.48 11.76 21.02
C ALA A 403 -6.08 10.92 22.16
N ILE A 404 -5.71 9.64 22.28
CA ILE A 404 -6.37 8.70 23.21
C ILE A 404 -5.79 8.76 24.63
N VAL A 405 -4.47 8.94 24.78
CA VAL A 405 -3.81 8.89 26.10
C VAL A 405 -4.36 9.93 27.09
N PRO A 406 -4.66 11.19 26.70
CA PRO A 406 -5.30 12.15 27.60
C PRO A 406 -6.57 11.60 28.26
N HIS A 407 -7.45 10.93 27.51
CA HIS A 407 -8.65 10.29 28.05
C HIS A 407 -8.34 9.17 29.04
N LEU A 408 -7.29 8.38 28.81
CA LEU A 408 -6.86 7.34 29.75
C LEU A 408 -6.40 7.94 31.09
N LEU A 409 -5.73 9.08 31.05
CA LEU A 409 -5.20 9.75 32.24
C LEU A 409 -6.31 10.37 33.11
N GLU A 410 -7.51 10.60 32.58
CA GLU A 410 -8.69 11.00 33.35
C GLU A 410 -9.31 9.83 34.14
N LEU A 411 -9.07 8.59 33.71
CA LEU A 411 -9.65 7.38 34.31
C LEU A 411 -8.83 6.84 35.49
N ARG A 412 -9.48 6.06 36.35
CA ARG A 412 -8.78 5.32 37.42
C ARG A 412 -8.08 4.08 36.84
N ILE A 413 -6.85 4.29 36.35
CA ILE A 413 -5.97 3.27 35.76
C ILE A 413 -4.86 2.81 36.73
N PRO A 414 -4.19 1.67 36.47
CA PRO A 414 -3.04 1.22 37.27
C PRO A 414 -1.95 2.29 37.40
N ARG A 415 -1.38 2.47 38.61
CA ARG A 415 -0.33 3.48 38.88
C ARG A 415 0.86 3.35 37.93
N LYS A 416 1.23 2.11 37.60
CA LYS A 416 2.33 1.78 36.70
C LYS A 416 2.07 2.28 35.28
N ALA A 417 0.89 1.96 34.72
CA ALA A 417 0.46 2.44 33.42
C ALA A 417 0.37 3.97 33.39
N ARG A 418 -0.21 4.59 34.43
CA ARG A 418 -0.27 6.05 34.56
C ARG A 418 1.12 6.69 34.51
N SER A 419 2.09 6.13 35.23
CA SER A 419 3.46 6.68 35.28
C SER A 419 4.17 6.60 33.93
N LEU A 420 3.94 5.55 33.14
CA LEU A 420 4.50 5.42 31.80
C LEU A 420 3.83 6.39 30.83
N LEU A 421 2.49 6.42 30.81
CA LEU A 421 1.73 7.18 29.83
C LEU A 421 1.78 8.69 30.06
N ALA A 422 1.90 9.15 31.31
CA ALA A 422 1.92 10.58 31.63
C ALA A 422 3.21 11.30 31.23
N SER A 423 4.32 10.58 31.06
CA SER A 423 5.63 11.13 30.68
C SER A 423 6.04 10.79 29.25
N TRP A 424 5.22 10.00 28.55
CA TRP A 424 5.51 9.55 27.20
C TRP A 424 5.19 10.65 26.18
N ASP A 425 6.06 10.78 25.19
CA ASP A 425 5.96 11.71 24.05
C ASP A 425 5.21 11.11 22.85
N PHE A 426 4.51 9.99 23.08
CA PHE A 426 3.72 9.25 22.08
C PHE A 426 4.53 8.64 20.93
N ARG A 427 5.86 8.54 21.08
CA ARG A 427 6.74 7.90 20.09
C ARG A 427 6.81 6.39 20.29
N LEU A 428 6.48 5.65 19.23
CA LEU A 428 6.57 4.19 19.17
C LEU A 428 8.01 3.74 18.93
N ASP A 429 8.95 4.19 19.76
CA ASP A 429 10.36 3.85 19.63
C ASP A 429 10.64 2.43 20.12
N ARG A 430 11.57 1.74 19.46
CA ARG A 430 11.86 0.31 19.69
C ARG A 430 12.25 -0.02 21.15
N ASP A 431 12.83 0.93 21.86
CA ASP A 431 13.27 0.75 23.25
C ASP A 431 12.26 1.24 24.30
N SER A 432 11.09 1.75 23.87
CA SER A 432 10.11 2.38 24.75
C SER A 432 9.18 1.37 25.43
N SER A 433 9.16 1.41 26.77
CA SER A 433 8.19 0.67 27.59
C SER A 433 6.77 1.21 27.46
N ALA A 434 6.61 2.53 27.30
CA ALA A 434 5.31 3.17 27.16
C ALA A 434 4.69 2.83 25.79
N ALA A 435 5.51 2.78 24.73
CA ALA A 435 5.09 2.32 23.41
C ALA A 435 4.59 0.87 23.44
N ALA A 436 5.33 -0.04 24.09
CA ALA A 436 4.90 -1.44 24.24
C ALA A 436 3.54 -1.55 24.95
N LEU A 437 3.33 -0.74 26.00
CA LEU A 437 2.05 -0.70 26.72
C LEU A 437 0.91 -0.18 25.84
N TYR A 438 1.15 0.92 25.13
CA TYR A 438 0.13 1.53 24.29
C TYR A 438 -0.27 0.64 23.11
N ASP A 439 0.71 0.08 22.40
CA ASP A 439 0.48 -0.83 21.26
C ASP A 439 -0.37 -2.03 21.66
N ARG A 440 -0.04 -2.68 22.79
CA ARG A 440 -0.83 -3.79 23.31
C ARG A 440 -2.24 -3.37 23.74
N PHE A 441 -2.37 -2.19 24.34
CA PHE A 441 -3.66 -1.63 24.72
C PHE A 441 -4.54 -1.35 23.49
N GLU A 442 -4.00 -0.71 22.45
CA GLU A 442 -4.72 -0.37 21.23
C GLU A 442 -5.20 -1.63 20.51
N GLU A 443 -4.34 -2.65 20.39
CA GLU A 443 -4.69 -3.96 19.82
C GLU A 443 -5.92 -4.57 20.52
N ILE A 444 -5.93 -4.57 21.85
CA ILE A 444 -7.04 -5.13 22.64
C ILE A 444 -8.33 -4.31 22.45
N VAL A 445 -8.24 -2.98 22.40
CA VAL A 445 -9.39 -2.12 22.15
C VAL A 445 -9.99 -2.37 20.77
N LEU A 446 -9.16 -2.40 19.72
CA LEU A 446 -9.59 -2.68 18.35
C LEU A 446 -10.21 -4.07 18.25
N GLN A 447 -9.59 -5.10 18.83
CA GLN A 447 -10.14 -6.46 18.83
C GLN A 447 -11.56 -6.48 19.43
N ARG A 448 -11.72 -5.93 20.64
CA ARG A 448 -13.02 -5.95 21.34
C ARG A 448 -14.10 -5.14 20.63
N LEU A 449 -13.73 -4.00 20.01
CA LEU A 449 -14.68 -3.19 19.24
C LEU A 449 -15.11 -3.88 17.96
N ASN A 450 -14.19 -4.54 17.25
CA ASN A 450 -14.52 -5.31 16.07
C ASN A 450 -15.48 -6.46 16.39
N GLU A 451 -15.15 -7.28 17.40
CA GLU A 451 -16.00 -8.39 17.86
C GLU A 451 -17.39 -7.93 18.30
N ARG A 452 -17.52 -6.71 18.84
CA ARG A 452 -18.80 -6.13 19.24
C ARG A 452 -19.68 -5.74 18.05
N LEU A 453 -19.09 -5.34 16.93
CA LEU A 453 -19.82 -4.88 15.74
C LEU A 453 -20.21 -6.04 14.83
N ASP A 454 -19.28 -6.94 14.56
CA ASP A 454 -19.51 -8.15 13.78
C ASP A 454 -18.43 -9.20 14.15
N PRO A 455 -18.79 -10.39 14.68
CA PRO A 455 -17.82 -11.43 15.00
C PRO A 455 -16.93 -11.80 13.81
N GLY A 456 -15.60 -11.71 14.00
CA GLY A 456 -14.61 -12.00 12.95
C GLY A 456 -14.15 -10.78 12.15
N ARG A 457 -14.74 -9.60 12.38
CA ARG A 457 -14.27 -8.33 11.84
C ARG A 457 -12.90 -7.95 12.41
N ASN A 458 -12.10 -7.19 11.66
CA ASN A 458 -10.78 -6.73 12.09
C ASN A 458 -10.31 -5.44 11.40
N ASP A 459 -11.22 -4.54 11.06
CA ASP A 459 -10.98 -3.48 10.06
C ASP A 459 -11.35 -2.05 10.51
N ILE A 460 -11.65 -1.83 11.79
CA ILE A 460 -11.86 -0.47 12.33
C ILE A 460 -10.58 0.35 12.12
N ALA A 461 -10.69 1.43 11.34
CA ALA A 461 -9.61 2.41 11.16
C ALA A 461 -9.30 3.14 12.47
N GLN A 462 -8.03 3.50 12.68
CA GLN A 462 -7.58 4.20 13.88
C GLN A 462 -8.22 5.58 14.04
N SER A 463 -8.46 6.30 12.95
CA SER A 463 -9.22 7.56 12.92
C SER A 463 -10.66 7.37 13.43
N THR A 464 -11.33 6.30 13.01
CA THR A 464 -12.65 5.92 13.54
C THR A 464 -12.56 5.58 15.03
N LEU A 465 -11.51 4.86 15.45
CA LEU A 465 -11.25 4.60 16.86
C LEU A 465 -11.12 5.91 17.65
N VAL A 466 -10.31 6.87 17.20
CA VAL A 466 -10.17 8.20 17.83
C VAL A 466 -11.54 8.87 17.96
N GLN A 467 -12.29 8.94 16.86
CA GLN A 467 -13.62 9.56 16.84
C GLN A 467 -14.57 8.91 17.87
N TRP A 468 -14.58 7.58 17.95
CA TRP A 468 -15.41 6.82 18.88
C TRP A 468 -14.94 6.94 20.34
N ILE A 469 -13.65 7.13 20.58
CA ILE A 469 -13.15 7.40 21.92
C ILE A 469 -13.50 8.83 22.36
N GLU A 470 -13.36 9.83 21.50
CA GLU A 470 -13.68 11.23 21.82
C GLU A 470 -15.19 11.43 21.98
N THR A 471 -15.97 10.94 21.01
CA THR A 471 -17.43 11.06 20.95
C THR A 471 -18.06 9.68 20.83
N PRO A 472 -18.24 8.95 21.95
CA PRO A 472 -18.68 7.56 21.92
C PRO A 472 -20.13 7.45 21.43
N PRO A 473 -20.37 6.80 20.28
CA PRO A 473 -21.71 6.72 19.73
C PRO A 473 -22.53 5.58 20.38
N GLU A 474 -23.84 5.78 20.49
CA GLU A 474 -24.76 4.81 21.08
C GLU A 474 -24.78 3.47 20.32
N PHE A 475 -24.65 3.49 18.99
CA PHE A 475 -24.64 2.25 18.20
C PHE A 475 -23.42 1.36 18.47
N VAL A 476 -22.31 1.94 18.93
CA VAL A 476 -21.09 1.19 19.32
C VAL A 476 -21.13 0.88 20.81
N PHE A 477 -21.52 1.84 21.65
CA PHE A 477 -21.32 1.73 23.11
C PHE A 477 -22.60 1.49 23.93
N GLY A 478 -23.79 1.56 23.32
CA GLY A 478 -25.11 1.39 23.95
C GLY A 478 -25.59 2.64 24.72
N ASP A 479 -26.66 2.49 25.50
CA ASP A 479 -27.44 3.56 26.15
C ASP A 479 -26.65 4.51 27.07
N ARG A 480 -25.45 4.11 27.52
CA ARG A 480 -24.54 4.94 28.34
C ARG A 480 -23.15 4.94 27.72
N PRO A 481 -22.99 5.60 26.57
CA PRO A 481 -21.87 5.35 25.70
C PRO A 481 -20.53 5.73 26.34
N ALA A 482 -20.46 6.89 27.00
CA ALA A 482 -19.27 7.34 27.74
C ALA A 482 -18.84 6.34 28.83
N ARG A 483 -19.77 5.83 29.64
CA ARG A 483 -19.45 4.86 30.71
C ARG A 483 -18.95 3.53 30.15
N ALA A 484 -19.52 3.08 29.03
CA ALA A 484 -19.10 1.85 28.37
C ALA A 484 -17.71 2.00 27.71
N ARG A 485 -17.44 3.15 27.09
CA ARG A 485 -16.11 3.54 26.56
C ARG A 485 -15.06 3.57 27.67
N ASP A 486 -15.32 4.27 28.77
CA ASP A 486 -14.39 4.33 29.92
C ASP A 486 -14.10 2.95 30.51
N ARG A 487 -15.13 2.09 30.59
CA ARG A 487 -14.97 0.71 31.06
C ARG A 487 -14.08 -0.10 30.12
N LEU A 488 -14.36 -0.05 28.81
CA LEU A 488 -13.57 -0.72 27.78
C LEU A 488 -12.10 -0.32 27.87
N LEU A 489 -11.82 1.00 27.92
CA LEU A 489 -10.46 1.52 27.95
C LEU A 489 -9.69 1.05 29.20
N ARG A 490 -10.32 1.11 30.38
CA ARG A 490 -9.70 0.65 31.63
C ARG A 490 -9.40 -0.85 31.60
N GLU A 491 -10.38 -1.66 31.19
CA GLU A 491 -10.22 -3.12 31.14
C GLU A 491 -9.19 -3.54 30.09
N ALA A 492 -9.14 -2.88 28.92
CA ALA A 492 -8.11 -3.15 27.92
C ALA A 492 -6.71 -2.79 28.42
N LEU A 493 -6.58 -1.71 29.21
CA LEU A 493 -5.30 -1.30 29.78
C LEU A 493 -4.85 -2.24 30.91
N ASP A 494 -5.78 -2.72 31.74
CA ASP A 494 -5.50 -3.74 32.76
C ASP A 494 -4.97 -5.02 32.09
N ASP A 495 -5.64 -5.51 31.04
CA ASP A 495 -5.19 -6.66 30.25
C ASP A 495 -3.83 -6.40 29.58
N ALA A 496 -3.59 -5.20 29.03
CA ALA A 496 -2.32 -4.86 28.39
C ALA A 496 -1.15 -4.92 29.39
N VAL A 497 -1.36 -4.42 30.62
CA VAL A 497 -0.38 -4.55 31.71
C VAL A 497 -0.14 -6.02 32.03
N GLU A 498 -1.18 -6.82 32.20
CA GLU A 498 -1.04 -8.25 32.51
C GLU A 498 -0.26 -9.00 31.41
N ASN A 499 -0.61 -8.78 30.15
CA ASN A 499 0.08 -9.37 29.00
C ASN A 499 1.59 -9.05 29.01
N LEU A 500 1.95 -7.79 29.28
CA LEU A 500 3.37 -7.38 29.33
C LEU A 500 4.09 -7.89 30.57
N GLU A 501 3.40 -8.01 31.71
CA GLU A 501 3.98 -8.64 32.90
C GLU A 501 4.29 -10.13 32.67
N GLN A 502 3.41 -10.83 31.95
CA GLN A 502 3.64 -12.23 31.56
C GLN A 502 4.81 -12.36 30.57
N ALA A 503 4.93 -11.43 29.61
CA ALA A 503 5.97 -11.49 28.57
C ALA A 503 7.36 -11.05 29.05
N PHE A 504 7.44 -10.00 29.87
CA PHE A 504 8.70 -9.31 30.21
C PHE A 504 8.97 -9.21 31.71
N GLY A 505 8.09 -9.75 32.54
CA GLY A 505 8.13 -9.62 33.99
C GLY A 505 7.48 -8.32 34.49
N LYS A 506 7.40 -8.21 35.82
CA LYS A 506 6.62 -7.15 36.50
C LYS A 506 7.21 -5.74 36.37
N ASP A 507 8.53 -5.65 36.19
CA ASP A 507 9.24 -4.38 36.07
C ASP A 507 9.06 -3.75 34.68
N PRO A 508 8.38 -2.58 34.57
CA PRO A 508 8.22 -1.89 33.30
C PRO A 508 9.52 -1.52 32.60
N ALA A 509 10.61 -1.37 33.36
CA ALA A 509 11.91 -1.06 32.81
C ALA A 509 12.45 -2.18 31.90
N ASN A 510 11.83 -3.37 31.88
CA ASN A 510 12.16 -4.46 30.98
C ASN A 510 11.27 -4.52 29.72
N TRP A 511 10.19 -3.75 29.68
CA TRP A 511 9.26 -3.76 28.55
C TRP A 511 9.90 -3.04 27.36
N ARG A 512 9.91 -3.68 26.18
CA ARG A 512 10.53 -3.13 24.97
C ARG A 512 9.62 -3.34 23.78
N TYR A 513 9.21 -2.25 23.13
CA TYR A 513 8.35 -2.33 21.95
C TYR A 513 8.98 -3.16 20.82
N GLY A 514 10.27 -2.97 20.57
CA GLY A 514 11.05 -3.68 19.56
C GLY A 514 11.26 -5.17 19.84
N ALA A 515 10.88 -5.67 21.03
CA ALA A 515 10.86 -7.10 21.31
C ALA A 515 9.56 -7.77 20.81
N THR A 516 8.48 -7.00 20.61
CA THR A 516 7.22 -7.45 20.02
C THR A 516 7.02 -6.96 18.59
N HIS A 517 7.82 -5.98 18.16
CA HIS A 517 7.80 -5.41 16.82
C HIS A 517 9.18 -5.50 16.15
N THR A 518 9.34 -6.43 15.20
CA THR A 518 10.63 -6.75 14.57
C THR A 518 10.52 -6.80 13.05
N VAL A 519 11.65 -6.75 12.35
CA VAL A 519 11.72 -7.02 10.90
C VAL A 519 12.63 -8.21 10.65
N GLN A 520 12.18 -9.13 9.80
CA GLN A 520 12.99 -10.19 9.22
C GLN A 520 12.62 -10.28 7.75
N ILE A 521 13.63 -10.28 6.89
CA ILE A 521 13.46 -10.32 5.44
C ILE A 521 13.94 -11.66 4.93
N ASP A 522 12.99 -12.51 4.59
CA ASP A 522 13.24 -13.87 4.15
C ASP A 522 13.12 -13.97 2.63
N HIS A 523 14.06 -14.69 2.02
CA HIS A 523 13.95 -15.05 0.61
C HIS A 523 12.77 -16.01 0.40
N PRO A 524 12.01 -15.95 -0.72
CA PRO A 524 10.90 -16.88 -0.99
C PRO A 524 11.26 -18.37 -0.93
N LEU A 525 12.55 -18.69 -1.15
CA LEU A 525 13.07 -20.06 -1.08
C LEU A 525 13.60 -20.48 0.31
N VAL A 526 13.54 -19.63 1.34
CA VAL A 526 14.18 -19.90 2.65
C VAL A 526 13.68 -21.22 3.26
N ASP A 527 12.39 -21.52 3.11
CA ASP A 527 11.76 -22.72 3.66
C ASP A 527 11.93 -23.95 2.76
N PHE A 528 12.58 -23.80 1.60
CA PHE A 528 12.75 -24.87 0.59
C PHE A 528 14.20 -25.36 0.46
N VAL A 529 15.08 -24.92 1.34
CA VAL A 529 16.51 -25.25 1.29
C VAL A 529 16.99 -25.80 2.63
N ASP A 530 18.20 -26.36 2.67
CA ASP A 530 18.80 -26.78 3.93
C ASP A 530 19.12 -25.58 4.84
N GLU A 531 19.36 -25.84 6.13
CA GLU A 531 19.60 -24.81 7.15
C GLU A 531 20.80 -23.90 6.81
N SER A 532 21.84 -24.45 6.17
CA SER A 532 23.00 -23.68 5.75
C SER A 532 22.62 -22.64 4.69
N MET A 533 21.87 -23.04 3.68
CA MET A 533 21.38 -22.11 2.66
C MET A 533 20.30 -21.18 3.22
N ALA A 534 19.40 -21.65 4.08
CA ALA A 534 18.36 -20.83 4.70
C ALA A 534 18.98 -19.66 5.48
N SER A 535 20.04 -19.90 6.26
CA SER A 535 20.76 -18.84 6.98
C SER A 535 21.41 -17.80 6.05
N ARG A 536 21.82 -18.21 4.84
CA ARG A 536 22.36 -17.32 3.80
C ARG A 536 21.28 -16.55 3.04
N LEU A 537 20.03 -16.98 3.13
CA LEU A 537 18.88 -16.36 2.47
C LEU A 537 18.08 -15.44 3.41
N ALA A 538 18.07 -15.72 4.71
CA ALA A 538 17.40 -14.90 5.71
C ALA A 538 18.26 -13.69 6.13
N VAL A 539 17.60 -12.56 6.38
CA VAL A 539 18.22 -11.31 6.85
C VAL A 539 17.44 -10.79 8.08
N GLY A 540 18.11 -10.72 9.23
CA GLY A 540 17.49 -10.35 10.52
C GLY A 540 17.30 -11.55 11.46
N PRO A 541 16.43 -11.44 12.49
CA PRO A 541 15.55 -10.31 12.79
C PRO A 541 16.25 -9.10 13.44
N LEU A 542 15.69 -7.90 13.31
CA LEU A 542 16.07 -6.70 14.08
C LEU A 542 14.85 -6.00 14.71
N PRO A 543 14.99 -5.34 15.88
CA PRO A 543 13.90 -4.61 16.52
C PRO A 543 13.53 -3.34 15.75
N ARG A 544 12.23 -3.03 15.66
CA ARG A 544 11.68 -1.88 14.93
C ARG A 544 10.82 -0.99 15.81
N GLY A 545 10.92 0.32 15.55
CA GLY A 545 9.96 1.31 16.04
C GLY A 545 8.90 1.62 14.98
N GLY A 546 8.04 2.59 15.23
CA GLY A 546 6.95 2.98 14.33
C GLY A 546 5.83 1.94 14.26
N ALA A 547 4.73 2.30 13.62
CA ALA A 547 3.59 1.44 13.31
C ALA A 547 2.99 1.88 11.97
N GLY A 548 2.05 1.09 11.41
CA GLY A 548 1.47 1.36 10.08
C GLY A 548 0.78 2.71 9.90
N ASN A 549 0.41 3.40 10.98
CA ASN A 549 -0.19 4.74 10.97
C ASN A 549 0.78 5.87 11.40
N THR A 550 2.04 5.57 11.70
CA THR A 550 3.12 6.57 11.90
C THR A 550 3.82 6.89 10.58
N VAL A 551 4.54 8.01 10.47
CA VAL A 551 5.24 8.38 9.21
C VAL A 551 6.24 7.30 8.82
N ASN A 552 7.00 6.77 9.78
CA ASN A 552 7.80 5.54 9.61
C ASN A 552 6.89 4.31 9.64
N ALA A 553 6.10 4.12 8.58
CA ALA A 553 5.02 3.15 8.52
C ALA A 553 5.54 1.71 8.43
N ASN A 554 5.80 1.11 9.57
CA ASN A 554 6.23 -0.27 9.69
C ASN A 554 4.99 -1.10 10.05
N HIS A 555 4.46 -1.88 9.09
CA HIS A 555 3.19 -2.59 9.28
C HIS A 555 3.39 -4.05 9.73
N GLY A 556 2.61 -4.44 10.73
CA GLY A 556 2.56 -5.80 11.28
C GLY A 556 3.59 -6.02 12.39
N LYS A 557 3.27 -6.89 13.37
CA LYS A 557 4.17 -7.22 14.51
C LYS A 557 5.53 -7.74 14.03
N GLN A 558 5.53 -8.58 13.01
CA GLN A 558 6.69 -8.75 12.16
C GLN A 558 6.48 -7.85 10.95
N GLN A 559 7.28 -6.80 10.85
CA GLN A 559 7.24 -5.86 9.76
C GLN A 559 7.45 -6.61 8.45
N ARG A 560 6.39 -6.67 7.63
CA ARG A 560 6.43 -7.26 6.28
C ARG A 560 6.30 -6.20 5.19
N SER A 561 5.90 -4.99 5.56
CA SER A 561 5.87 -3.85 4.66
C SER A 561 6.30 -2.57 5.35
N GLY A 562 6.73 -1.60 4.54
CA GLY A 562 7.29 -0.33 4.98
C GLY A 562 8.17 0.25 3.89
N ALA A 563 8.85 1.36 4.20
CA ALA A 563 9.84 1.92 3.28
C ALA A 563 11.11 1.08 3.30
N SER A 564 11.30 0.28 2.26
CA SER A 564 12.60 -0.31 1.95
C SER A 564 13.55 0.75 1.38
N PHE A 565 13.04 1.57 0.46
CA PHE A 565 13.73 2.68 -0.17
C PHE A 565 13.23 4.03 0.35
N ARG A 566 14.15 4.99 0.45
CA ARG A 566 13.86 6.41 0.72
C ARG A 566 14.80 7.26 -0.11
N ILE A 567 14.35 8.44 -0.53
CA ILE A 567 15.18 9.47 -1.14
C ILE A 567 14.81 10.85 -0.61
N ILE A 568 15.82 11.70 -0.49
CA ILE A 568 15.68 13.14 -0.23
C ILE A 568 16.60 13.87 -1.21
N VAL A 569 16.04 14.84 -1.94
CA VAL A 569 16.73 15.64 -2.95
C VAL A 569 16.54 17.11 -2.63
N ASP A 570 17.63 17.84 -2.47
CA ASP A 570 17.65 19.31 -2.42
C ASP A 570 18.15 19.82 -3.77
N THR A 571 17.31 20.55 -4.49
CA THR A 571 17.61 21.00 -5.86
C THR A 571 18.75 22.02 -5.92
N ALA A 572 19.27 22.49 -4.79
CA ALA A 572 20.49 23.30 -4.73
C ALA A 572 21.76 22.52 -5.11
N ASP A 573 21.83 21.22 -4.81
CA ASP A 573 23.00 20.38 -5.07
C ASP A 573 22.57 18.92 -5.23
N TRP A 574 22.57 18.44 -6.47
CA TRP A 574 22.21 17.06 -6.82
C TRP A 574 23.12 16.02 -6.15
N ASP A 575 24.40 16.32 -5.91
CA ASP A 575 25.34 15.42 -5.24
C ASP A 575 25.11 15.35 -3.71
N ALA A 576 24.30 16.24 -3.16
CA ALA A 576 23.89 16.22 -1.76
C ALA A 576 22.64 15.36 -1.52
N SER A 577 22.03 14.80 -2.57
CA SER A 577 20.92 13.85 -2.45
C SER A 577 21.33 12.66 -1.60
N VAL A 578 20.39 12.14 -0.81
CA VAL A 578 20.61 10.99 0.07
C VAL A 578 19.51 9.96 -0.08
N GLY A 579 19.82 8.70 0.22
CA GLY A 579 18.83 7.63 0.17
C GLY A 579 19.10 6.49 1.14
N THR A 580 18.12 5.59 1.23
CA THR A 580 18.22 4.27 1.89
C THR A 580 17.71 3.20 0.94
N ASN A 581 18.15 1.96 1.11
CA ASN A 581 17.55 0.77 0.51
C ASN A 581 17.80 -0.43 1.45
N THR A 582 17.07 -1.53 1.34
CA THR A 582 17.25 -2.74 2.17
C THR A 582 16.70 -3.97 1.45
N PRO A 583 17.23 -5.19 1.68
CA PRO A 583 18.42 -5.50 2.48
C PRO A 583 19.74 -5.11 1.78
N GLY A 584 19.72 -5.00 0.46
CA GLY A 584 20.87 -4.66 -0.37
C GLY A 584 20.47 -4.50 -1.84
N GLN A 585 21.40 -4.06 -2.67
CA GLN A 585 21.16 -3.81 -4.10
C GLN A 585 21.24 -5.09 -4.96
N SER A 586 21.93 -6.13 -4.48
CA SER A 586 22.12 -7.38 -5.21
C SER A 586 21.11 -8.45 -4.77
N GLY A 587 20.52 -9.16 -5.73
CA GLY A 587 19.71 -10.36 -5.45
C GLY A 587 20.52 -11.65 -5.27
N ASP A 588 21.82 -11.65 -5.58
CA ASP A 588 22.70 -12.82 -5.41
C ASP A 588 23.13 -13.00 -3.94
N PRO A 589 22.78 -14.11 -3.27
CA PRO A 589 23.17 -14.39 -1.88
C PRO A 589 24.68 -14.53 -1.64
N ALA A 590 25.49 -14.70 -2.70
CA ALA A 590 26.95 -14.71 -2.61
C ALA A 590 27.58 -13.31 -2.71
N SER A 591 26.81 -12.30 -3.14
CA SER A 591 27.29 -10.94 -3.30
C SER A 591 27.48 -10.24 -1.96
N LYS A 592 28.58 -9.47 -1.83
CA LYS A 592 28.78 -8.56 -0.68
C LYS A 592 27.67 -7.50 -0.56
N TYR A 593 26.92 -7.25 -1.65
CA TYR A 593 25.83 -6.28 -1.71
C TYR A 593 24.43 -6.87 -1.49
N TYR A 594 24.34 -8.14 -1.05
CA TYR A 594 23.06 -8.82 -0.83
C TYR A 594 22.28 -8.23 0.36
N ARG A 595 23.00 -7.91 1.44
CA ARG A 595 22.40 -7.52 2.74
C ARG A 595 23.13 -6.36 3.43
N ASN A 596 24.03 -5.69 2.72
CA ASN A 596 24.94 -4.70 3.32
C ASN A 596 24.25 -3.42 3.80
N LEU A 597 23.01 -3.18 3.40
CA LEU A 597 22.26 -1.97 3.76
C LEU A 597 21.28 -2.19 4.93
N PHE A 598 20.98 -3.44 5.28
CA PHE A 598 19.95 -3.80 6.27
C PHE A 598 20.15 -3.15 7.64
N GLU A 599 21.37 -3.19 8.18
CA GLU A 599 21.69 -2.63 9.50
C GLU A 599 21.62 -1.10 9.53
N ALA A 600 22.16 -0.43 8.50
CA ALA A 600 22.13 1.03 8.37
C ALA A 600 20.69 1.54 8.17
N TRP A 601 19.93 0.89 7.30
CA TRP A 601 18.50 1.15 7.13
C TRP A 601 17.72 0.96 8.44
N ASN A 602 18.05 -0.05 9.24
CA ASN A 602 17.39 -0.26 10.51
C ASN A 602 17.70 0.84 11.54
N ARG A 603 18.88 1.47 11.47
CA ARG A 603 19.28 2.61 12.32
C ARG A 603 18.83 3.97 11.79
N GLY A 604 18.33 4.05 10.57
CA GLY A 604 17.95 5.31 9.93
C GLY A 604 19.13 6.08 9.35
N GLU A 605 20.17 5.37 8.95
CA GLU A 605 21.36 5.95 8.32
C GLU A 605 21.18 6.00 6.80
N TYR A 606 21.38 7.17 6.22
CA TYR A 606 21.30 7.42 4.78
C TYR A 606 22.70 7.39 4.16
N PHE A 607 22.78 6.97 2.89
CA PHE A 607 23.97 7.08 2.06
C PHE A 607 23.79 8.18 1.00
N PRO A 608 24.88 8.81 0.53
CA PRO A 608 24.81 9.78 -0.55
C PRO A 608 24.43 9.13 -1.88
N MET A 609 23.62 9.84 -2.67
CA MET A 609 23.23 9.49 -4.04
C MET A 609 23.93 10.45 -5.01
N TYR A 610 25.20 10.17 -5.31
CA TYR A 610 25.99 11.00 -6.22
C TYR A 610 25.45 10.97 -7.64
N PHE A 611 25.41 12.15 -8.26
CA PHE A 611 24.88 12.35 -9.60
C PHE A 611 25.94 12.83 -10.59
N SER A 612 26.89 13.65 -10.15
CA SER A 612 27.95 14.10 -11.04
C SER A 612 28.89 12.95 -11.40
N ARG A 613 29.25 12.86 -12.69
CA ARG A 613 30.18 11.84 -13.19
C ARG A 613 31.48 11.79 -12.39
N GLN A 614 32.01 12.96 -12.02
CA GLN A 614 33.23 13.05 -11.23
C GLN A 614 33.10 12.36 -9.87
N ARG A 615 31.98 12.56 -9.15
CA ARG A 615 31.74 11.89 -7.87
C ARG A 615 31.56 10.39 -8.04
N ILE A 616 30.82 9.97 -9.06
CA ILE A 616 30.59 8.55 -9.37
C ILE A 616 31.91 7.83 -9.63
N GLU A 617 32.77 8.41 -10.49
CA GLU A 617 34.08 7.83 -10.81
C GLU A 617 34.99 7.74 -9.57
N GLN A 618 34.87 8.66 -8.60
CA GLN A 618 35.64 8.63 -7.35
C GLN A 618 35.24 7.49 -6.40
N VAL A 619 33.98 7.04 -6.44
CA VAL A 619 33.46 6.01 -5.52
C VAL A 619 33.12 4.70 -6.21
N THR A 620 33.53 4.54 -7.47
CA THR A 620 33.25 3.34 -8.28
C THR A 620 33.93 2.11 -7.68
N ASP A 621 33.14 1.06 -7.38
CA ASP A 621 33.67 -0.23 -6.91
C ASP A 621 34.15 -1.13 -8.06
N SER A 622 33.41 -1.15 -9.18
CA SER A 622 33.75 -1.95 -10.36
C SER A 622 33.19 -1.34 -11.65
N VAL A 623 33.80 -1.67 -12.78
CA VAL A 623 33.40 -1.21 -14.12
C VAL A 623 33.27 -2.43 -15.04
N THR A 624 32.13 -2.54 -15.71
CA THR A 624 31.87 -3.57 -16.73
C THR A 624 31.57 -2.90 -18.07
N ASN A 625 32.36 -3.23 -19.09
CA ASN A 625 32.14 -2.72 -20.45
C ASN A 625 31.37 -3.76 -21.28
N LEU A 626 30.16 -3.40 -21.71
CA LEU A 626 29.34 -4.22 -22.61
C LEU A 626 29.44 -3.65 -24.03
N VAL A 627 29.82 -4.49 -25.00
CA VAL A 627 29.93 -4.12 -26.42
C VAL A 627 28.87 -4.88 -27.23
N PRO A 628 28.17 -4.24 -28.18
CA PRO A 628 27.24 -4.95 -29.05
C PRO A 628 27.90 -6.13 -29.77
N GLY A 629 27.20 -7.25 -29.87
CA GLY A 629 27.62 -8.36 -30.73
C GLY A 629 27.57 -7.95 -32.20
N ASN A 630 28.54 -8.42 -32.99
CA ASN A 630 28.62 -8.17 -34.44
C ASN A 630 27.42 -8.71 -35.21
#